data_AF-A0A7D9H420-F1
#
_entry.id   AF-A0A7D9H420-F1
#
_cell.length_a   1.000
_cell.length_b   1.000
_cell.length_c   1.000
_cell.angle_alpha   90.00
_cell.angle_beta   90.00
_cell.angle_gamma   90.00
#
_symmetry.space_group_name_H-M   'P 1'
#
loop_
_entity.id
_entity.type
_entity.pdbx_description
1 polymer ?
#
loop_
_entity_poly.entity_id
_entity_poly.type
_entity_poly.pdbx_seq_one_letter_code
_entity_poly.pdbx_strand_id
1 'polypeptide(L)'
;MDNNVANVLTELRQDHKNMGLMLSLLEQESDRLYDGDDPDLELLHDIMHYMTVYPDAVHHPKEDRIYAELKAIRPDLSAGFKRITVDHRQIAELSIKLRDDIASINSSHFVQRKTIVADALRYVNMLRGHMQWEELDLFRRVEEMIAGGHNLVEAATYLQGCDPVFGSKVEQDFENLVKSIRDSINDD
;
A
#
# COMPACT_ATOMS: atom_id res chain seq x y z
N MET A 1 10.87 25.81 13.78
CA MET A 1 10.45 25.48 12.41
C MET A 1 10.44 23.98 12.37
N ASP A 2 9.29 23.39 12.67
CA ASP A 2 9.19 21.96 12.93
C ASP A 2 9.45 21.18 11.64
N ASN A 3 10.20 20.08 11.75
CA ASN A 3 10.68 19.25 10.64
C ASN A 3 9.51 18.60 9.89
N ASN A 4 8.97 19.34 8.93
CA ASN A 4 7.78 19.01 8.15
C ASN A 4 7.89 17.66 7.41
N VAL A 5 9.11 17.31 6.99
CA VAL A 5 9.41 16.07 6.25
C VAL A 5 9.46 14.84 7.14
N ALA A 6 9.94 14.97 8.38
CA ALA A 6 9.96 13.87 9.32
C ALA A 6 8.55 13.38 9.65
N ASN A 7 7.58 14.30 9.65
CA ASN A 7 6.16 13.97 9.78
C ASN A 7 5.65 13.17 8.58
N VAL A 8 6.00 13.58 7.35
CA VAL A 8 5.63 12.82 6.14
C VAL A 8 6.24 11.42 6.15
N LEU A 9 7.52 11.25 6.51
CA LEU A 9 8.12 9.92 6.63
C LEU A 9 7.46 9.08 7.74
N THR A 10 7.02 9.70 8.82
CA THR A 10 6.27 9.01 9.89
C THR A 10 4.91 8.55 9.40
N GLU A 11 4.23 9.38 8.61
CA GLU A 11 2.95 9.05 7.96
C GLU A 11 3.12 7.89 6.98
N LEU A 12 4.08 7.95 6.05
CA LEU A 12 4.32 6.87 5.08
C LEU A 12 4.65 5.53 5.75
N ARG A 13 5.44 5.55 6.84
CA ARG A 13 5.69 4.34 7.65
C ARG A 13 4.44 3.82 8.35
N GLN A 14 3.52 4.70 8.72
CA GLN A 14 2.25 4.28 9.28
C GLN A 14 1.35 3.68 8.19
N ASP A 15 1.33 4.27 7.00
CA ASP A 15 0.65 3.70 5.83
C ASP A 15 1.19 2.30 5.50
N HIS A 16 2.51 2.09 5.54
CA HIS A 16 3.13 0.77 5.36
C HIS A 16 2.64 -0.27 6.36
N LYS A 17 2.45 0.11 7.63
CA LYS A 17 1.90 -0.81 8.63
C LYS A 17 0.44 -1.16 8.33
N ASN A 18 -0.36 -0.16 7.96
CA ASN A 18 -1.78 -0.33 7.63
C ASN A 18 -1.94 -1.22 6.38
N MET A 19 -1.17 -0.95 5.32
CA MET A 19 -1.09 -1.78 4.13
C MET A 19 -0.59 -3.19 4.47
N GLY A 20 0.41 -3.33 5.34
CA GLY A 20 0.87 -4.64 5.81
C GLY A 20 -0.23 -5.49 6.44
N LEU A 21 -1.14 -4.88 7.20
CA LEU A 21 -2.32 -5.56 7.76
C LEU A 21 -3.31 -5.97 6.65
N MET A 22 -3.59 -5.08 5.70
CA MET A 22 -4.46 -5.39 4.55
C MET A 22 -3.92 -6.57 3.72
N LEU A 23 -2.60 -6.59 3.48
CA LEU A 23 -1.95 -7.67 2.76
C LEU A 23 -2.03 -9.00 3.53
N SER A 24 -1.90 -8.98 4.85
CA SER A 24 -2.07 -10.18 5.67
C SER A 24 -3.51 -10.73 5.60
N LEU A 25 -4.52 -9.86 5.64
CA LEU A 25 -5.93 -10.26 5.47
C LEU A 25 -6.19 -10.83 4.06
N LEU A 26 -5.63 -10.20 3.03
CA LEU A 26 -5.72 -10.69 1.64
C LEU A 26 -5.07 -12.07 1.49
N GLU A 27 -3.92 -12.30 2.12
CA GLU A 27 -3.26 -13.62 2.14
C GLU A 27 -4.14 -14.68 2.81
N GLN A 28 -4.72 -14.37 3.98
CA GLN A 28 -5.60 -15.31 4.69
C GLN A 28 -6.81 -15.75 3.85
N GLU A 29 -7.50 -14.80 3.20
CA GLU A 29 -8.64 -15.12 2.34
C GLU A 29 -8.22 -15.82 1.04
N SER A 30 -7.01 -15.54 0.54
CA SER A 30 -6.43 -16.26 -0.60
C SER A 30 -6.07 -17.71 -0.24
N ASP A 31 -5.62 -17.98 0.99
CA ASP A 31 -5.33 -19.32 1.48
C ASP A 31 -6.62 -20.14 1.59
N ARG A 32 -7.72 -19.56 2.10
CA ARG A 32 -9.05 -20.21 2.09
C ARG A 32 -9.47 -20.61 0.66
N LEU A 33 -9.33 -19.68 -0.29
CA LEU A 33 -9.62 -19.95 -1.71
C LEU A 33 -8.77 -21.09 -2.28
N TYR A 34 -7.50 -21.17 -1.89
CA TYR A 34 -6.57 -22.21 -2.30
C TYR A 34 -6.94 -23.59 -1.74
N ASP A 35 -7.31 -23.65 -0.46
CA ASP A 35 -7.70 -24.88 0.24
C ASP A 35 -9.08 -25.40 -0.19
N GLY A 36 -9.83 -24.59 -0.95
CA GLY A 36 -11.14 -24.94 -1.51
C GLY A 36 -12.31 -24.49 -0.64
N ASP A 37 -12.03 -23.79 0.46
CA ASP A 37 -13.02 -23.16 1.31
C ASP A 37 -13.67 -21.95 0.60
N ASP A 38 -14.78 -21.48 1.17
CA ASP A 38 -15.43 -20.27 0.73
C ASP A 38 -14.81 -19.07 1.46
N PRO A 39 -14.21 -18.10 0.73
CA PRO A 39 -13.68 -16.88 1.33
C PRO A 39 -14.81 -15.90 1.68
N ASP A 40 -14.49 -14.90 2.49
CA ASP A 40 -15.29 -13.70 2.61
C ASP A 40 -15.05 -12.78 1.39
N LEU A 41 -15.93 -12.89 0.40
CA LEU A 41 -15.85 -12.10 -0.83
C LEU A 41 -16.09 -10.61 -0.62
N GLU A 42 -16.87 -10.25 0.40
CA GLU A 42 -17.11 -8.84 0.75
C GLU A 42 -15.84 -8.25 1.34
N LEU A 43 -15.17 -8.98 2.25
CA LEU A 43 -13.87 -8.59 2.78
C LEU A 43 -12.80 -8.45 1.67
N LEU A 44 -12.71 -9.41 0.75
CA LEU A 44 -11.78 -9.33 -0.39
C LEU A 44 -12.03 -8.09 -1.26
N HIS A 45 -13.31 -7.77 -1.49
CA HIS A 45 -13.69 -6.57 -2.23
C HIS A 45 -13.27 -5.30 -1.47
N ASP A 46 -13.54 -5.21 -0.17
CA ASP A 46 -13.23 -4.03 0.63
C ASP A 46 -11.73 -3.81 0.79
N ILE A 47 -10.95 -4.89 0.97
CA ILE A 47 -9.48 -4.82 0.97
C ILE A 47 -9.00 -4.24 -0.35
N MET A 48 -9.43 -4.79 -1.50
CA MET A 48 -8.97 -4.29 -2.79
C MET A 48 -9.51 -2.91 -3.14
N HIS A 49 -10.68 -2.54 -2.61
CA HIS A 49 -11.16 -1.17 -2.68
C HIS A 49 -10.19 -0.23 -1.95
N TYR A 50 -9.85 -0.52 -0.68
CA TYR A 50 -8.88 0.25 0.10
C TYR A 50 -7.54 0.36 -0.63
N MET A 51 -7.01 -0.79 -1.10
CA MET A 51 -5.70 -0.86 -1.75
C MET A 51 -5.61 -0.06 -3.06
N THR A 52 -6.75 0.23 -3.71
CA THR A 52 -6.78 1.02 -4.96
C THR A 52 -7.12 2.50 -4.73
N VAL A 53 -7.83 2.85 -3.65
CA VAL A 53 -8.21 4.26 -3.37
C VAL A 53 -7.20 5.01 -2.51
N TYR A 54 -6.41 4.31 -1.69
CA TYR A 54 -5.46 4.97 -0.79
C TYR A 54 -3.99 4.75 -1.18
N PRO A 55 -3.45 3.51 -1.23
CA PRO A 55 -2.07 3.30 -1.66
C PRO A 55 -1.75 3.90 -3.04
N ASP A 56 -2.52 3.51 -4.06
CA ASP A 56 -2.24 3.90 -5.44
C ASP A 56 -2.54 5.38 -5.73
N ALA A 57 -3.57 5.95 -5.10
CA ALA A 57 -4.03 7.30 -5.40
C ALA A 57 -3.53 8.38 -4.43
N VAL A 58 -3.02 8.01 -3.25
CA VAL A 58 -2.59 8.95 -2.20
C VAL A 58 -1.16 8.68 -1.75
N HIS A 59 -0.85 7.46 -1.32
CA HIS A 59 0.45 7.10 -0.76
C HIS A 59 1.59 7.18 -1.79
N HIS A 60 1.54 6.39 -2.86
CA HIS A 60 2.58 6.37 -3.89
C HIS A 60 2.81 7.76 -4.53
N PRO A 61 1.78 8.60 -4.78
CA PRO A 61 2.01 9.98 -5.23
C PRO A 61 2.79 10.87 -4.25
N LYS A 62 2.64 10.67 -2.93
CA LYS A 62 3.46 11.38 -1.93
C LYS A 62 4.93 10.93 -2.03
N GLU A 63 5.15 9.64 -2.16
CA GLU A 63 6.47 9.04 -2.32
C GLU A 63 7.17 9.52 -3.60
N ASP A 64 6.48 9.46 -4.74
CA ASP A 64 6.98 9.97 -6.02
C ASP A 64 7.44 11.43 -5.92
N ARG A 65 6.74 12.24 -5.12
CA ARG A 65 7.10 13.63 -4.85
C ARG A 65 8.40 13.74 -4.03
N ILE A 66 8.52 12.97 -2.94
CA ILE A 66 9.76 12.92 -2.13
C ILE A 66 10.94 12.52 -3.03
N TYR A 67 10.74 11.53 -3.90
CA TYR A 67 11.79 11.00 -4.75
C TYR A 67 12.23 11.99 -5.82
N ALA A 68 11.28 12.70 -6.43
CA ALA A 68 11.57 13.76 -7.39
C ALA A 68 12.42 14.87 -6.76
N GLU A 69 12.13 15.24 -5.51
CA GLU A 69 12.86 16.28 -4.79
C GLU A 69 14.23 15.82 -4.32
N LEU A 70 14.34 14.63 -3.73
CA LEU A 70 15.63 14.07 -3.34
C LEU A 70 16.57 14.00 -4.55
N LYS A 71 16.06 13.54 -5.71
CA LYS A 71 16.84 13.50 -6.95
C LYS A 71 17.27 14.89 -7.42
N ALA A 72 16.45 15.92 -7.22
CA ALA A 72 16.78 17.29 -7.62
C ALA A 72 17.83 17.93 -6.70
N ILE A 73 17.79 17.64 -5.39
CA ILE A 73 18.67 18.24 -4.38
C ILE A 73 19.97 17.46 -4.20
N ARG A 74 19.88 16.11 -4.14
CA ARG A 74 20.97 15.16 -3.91
C ARG A 74 20.98 14.08 -5.01
N PRO A 75 21.32 14.44 -6.26
CA PRO A 75 21.37 13.47 -7.37
C PRO A 75 22.36 12.32 -7.13
N ASP A 76 23.38 12.54 -6.30
CA ASP A 76 24.32 11.52 -5.83
C ASP A 76 23.64 10.39 -5.03
N LEU A 77 22.50 10.66 -4.38
CA LEU A 77 21.72 9.67 -3.65
C LEU A 77 20.68 8.94 -4.52
N SER A 78 20.51 9.32 -5.79
CA SER A 78 19.41 8.85 -6.66
C SER A 78 19.66 7.51 -7.39
N ALA A 79 20.71 6.78 -7.01
CA ALA A 79 21.00 5.46 -7.56
C ALA A 79 19.81 4.50 -7.35
N GLY A 80 19.39 3.79 -8.39
CA GLY A 80 18.27 2.83 -8.31
C GLY A 80 16.87 3.44 -8.51
N PHE A 81 16.71 4.76 -8.54
CA PHE A 81 15.39 5.42 -8.54
C PHE A 81 14.53 5.11 -9.78
N LYS A 82 15.16 4.73 -10.90
CA LYS A 82 14.43 4.30 -12.11
C LYS A 82 13.53 3.09 -11.86
N ARG A 83 13.86 2.26 -10.85
CA ARG A 83 13.06 1.08 -10.49
C ARG A 83 11.74 1.47 -9.85
N ILE A 84 11.72 2.53 -9.04
CA ILE A 84 10.57 2.92 -8.23
C ILE A 84 9.32 3.19 -9.09
N THR A 85 9.45 4.03 -10.11
CA THR A 85 8.31 4.39 -10.97
C THR A 85 7.82 3.21 -11.81
N VAL A 86 8.67 2.20 -12.03
CA VAL A 86 8.26 0.92 -12.64
C VAL A 86 7.53 0.08 -11.62
N ASP A 87 8.04 -0.01 -10.39
CA ASP A 87 7.41 -0.75 -9.30
C ASP A 87 6.01 -0.19 -8.98
N HIS A 88 5.84 1.13 -8.78
CA HIS A 88 4.52 1.77 -8.56
C HIS A 88 3.52 1.45 -9.67
N ARG A 89 3.95 1.53 -10.94
CA ARG A 89 3.08 1.19 -12.07
C ARG A 89 2.67 -0.27 -12.04
N GLN A 90 3.62 -1.16 -11.81
CA GLN A 90 3.35 -2.60 -11.77
C GLN A 90 2.43 -2.96 -10.60
N ILE A 91 2.61 -2.32 -9.44
CA ILE A 91 1.74 -2.49 -8.27
C ILE A 91 0.31 -2.05 -8.60
N ALA A 92 0.13 -0.88 -9.22
CA ALA A 92 -1.19 -0.38 -9.63
C ALA A 92 -1.85 -1.26 -10.71
N GLU A 93 -1.08 -1.81 -11.65
CA GLU A 93 -1.59 -2.74 -12.66
C GLU A 93 -2.04 -4.07 -12.02
N LEU A 94 -1.28 -4.59 -11.06
CA LEU A 94 -1.63 -5.80 -10.32
C LEU A 94 -2.86 -5.58 -9.41
N SER A 95 -2.96 -4.43 -8.73
CA SER A 95 -4.08 -4.12 -7.84
C SER A 95 -5.40 -4.04 -8.61
N ILE A 96 -5.41 -3.32 -9.74
CA ILE A 96 -6.59 -3.20 -10.61
C ILE A 96 -7.00 -4.56 -11.15
N LYS A 97 -6.04 -5.33 -11.68
CA LYS A 97 -6.33 -6.67 -12.21
C LYS A 97 -6.95 -7.58 -11.13
N LEU A 98 -6.34 -7.63 -9.95
CA LEU A 98 -6.83 -8.48 -8.86
C LEU A 98 -8.22 -8.04 -8.38
N ARG A 99 -8.45 -6.73 -8.22
CA ARG A 99 -9.76 -6.18 -7.88
C ARG A 99 -10.82 -6.60 -8.90
N ASP A 100 -10.51 -6.46 -10.18
CA ASP A 100 -11.44 -6.79 -11.27
C ASP A 100 -11.71 -8.31 -11.33
N ASP A 101 -10.70 -9.14 -11.08
CA ASP A 101 -10.86 -10.60 -10.98
C ASP A 101 -11.77 -10.99 -9.80
N ILE A 102 -11.57 -10.38 -8.62
CA ILE A 102 -12.43 -10.58 -7.43
C ILE A 102 -13.87 -10.13 -7.71
N ALA A 103 -14.06 -8.95 -8.32
CA ALA A 103 -15.39 -8.44 -8.66
C ALA A 103 -16.12 -9.33 -9.69
N SER A 104 -15.36 -10.07 -10.51
CA SER A 104 -15.89 -11.00 -11.51
C SER A 104 -16.17 -12.41 -10.99
N ILE A 105 -15.83 -12.69 -9.72
CA ILE A 105 -15.90 -14.04 -9.19
C ILE A 105 -17.35 -14.55 -9.20
N ASN A 106 -17.56 -15.69 -9.85
CA ASN A 106 -18.80 -16.43 -9.78
C ASN A 106 -18.52 -17.73 -9.01
N SER A 107 -19.36 -18.04 -8.01
CA SER A 107 -19.14 -19.07 -6.98
C SER A 107 -18.91 -20.51 -7.49
N SER A 108 -19.01 -20.75 -8.79
CA SER A 108 -19.00 -22.06 -9.44
C SER A 108 -17.78 -22.37 -10.33
N HIS A 109 -16.78 -21.47 -10.44
CA HIS A 109 -15.66 -21.65 -11.38
C HIS A 109 -14.28 -21.85 -10.71
N PHE A 110 -13.85 -23.11 -10.58
CA PHE A 110 -12.53 -23.51 -10.06
C PHE A 110 -11.33 -22.80 -10.71
N VAL A 111 -11.39 -22.53 -12.02
CA VAL A 111 -10.30 -21.82 -12.74
C VAL A 111 -10.16 -20.37 -12.26
N GLN A 112 -11.27 -19.69 -11.93
CA GLN A 112 -11.23 -18.31 -11.42
C GLN A 112 -10.56 -18.25 -10.04
N ARG A 113 -10.86 -19.21 -9.15
CA ARG A 113 -10.23 -19.31 -7.82
C ARG A 113 -8.71 -19.38 -7.93
N LYS A 114 -8.17 -20.26 -8.79
CA LYS A 114 -6.72 -20.38 -9.01
C LYS A 114 -6.06 -19.10 -9.53
N THR A 115 -6.75 -18.38 -10.42
CA THR A 115 -6.26 -17.11 -10.95
C THR A 115 -6.19 -16.06 -9.85
N ILE A 116 -7.25 -15.91 -9.04
CA ILE A 116 -7.30 -14.96 -7.92
C ILE A 116 -6.18 -15.23 -6.92
N VAL A 117 -5.97 -16.50 -6.51
CA VAL A 117 -4.88 -16.87 -5.59
C VAL A 117 -3.52 -16.49 -6.17
N ALA A 118 -3.28 -16.78 -7.45
CA ALA A 118 -2.01 -16.44 -8.10
C ALA A 118 -1.80 -14.92 -8.23
N ASP A 119 -2.86 -14.17 -8.51
CA ASP A 119 -2.81 -12.71 -8.63
C ASP A 119 -2.63 -12.03 -7.27
N ALA A 120 -3.30 -12.51 -6.22
CA ALA A 120 -3.09 -12.07 -4.84
C ALA A 120 -1.65 -12.31 -4.38
N LEU A 121 -1.13 -13.51 -4.57
CA LEU A 121 0.26 -13.83 -4.21
C LEU A 121 1.27 -12.92 -4.95
N ARG A 122 1.04 -12.64 -6.24
CA ARG A 122 1.89 -11.72 -7.01
C ARG A 122 1.82 -10.29 -6.47
N TYR A 123 0.63 -9.79 -6.22
CA TYR A 123 0.40 -8.45 -5.70
C TYR A 123 1.05 -8.26 -4.32
N VAL A 124 0.79 -9.18 -3.39
CA VAL A 124 1.33 -9.13 -2.03
C VAL A 124 2.86 -9.15 -2.03
N ASN A 125 3.48 -10.07 -2.77
CA ASN A 125 4.94 -10.16 -2.82
C ASN A 125 5.57 -8.90 -3.43
N MET A 126 4.95 -8.35 -4.48
CA MET A 126 5.44 -7.12 -5.10
C MET A 126 5.38 -5.94 -4.12
N LEU A 127 4.23 -5.71 -3.48
CA LEU A 127 4.05 -4.57 -2.59
C LEU A 127 4.87 -4.71 -1.30
N ARG A 128 4.92 -5.89 -0.66
CA ARG A 128 5.79 -6.13 0.51
C ARG A 128 7.26 -5.91 0.17
N GLY A 129 7.72 -6.40 -0.98
CA GLY A 129 9.10 -6.23 -1.43
C GLY A 129 9.45 -4.77 -1.73
N HIS A 130 8.49 -4.02 -2.28
CA HIS A 130 8.61 -2.59 -2.53
C HIS A 130 8.73 -1.79 -1.22
N MET A 131 7.74 -1.90 -0.31
CA MET A 131 7.75 -1.20 0.99
C MET A 131 9.02 -1.52 1.81
N GLN A 132 9.47 -2.77 1.80
CA GLN A 132 10.70 -3.17 2.48
C GLN A 132 11.93 -2.43 1.93
N TRP A 133 12.03 -2.29 0.61
CA TRP A 133 13.14 -1.59 -0.02
C TRP A 133 13.11 -0.09 0.32
N GLU A 134 11.92 0.52 0.35
CA GLU A 134 11.76 1.93 0.71
C GLU A 134 12.18 2.19 2.15
N GLU A 135 11.73 1.37 3.09
CA GLU A 135 12.09 1.46 4.52
C GLU A 135 13.60 1.29 4.76
N LEU A 136 14.22 0.31 4.08
CA LEU A 136 15.62 -0.06 4.33
C LEU A 136 16.64 0.81 3.61
N ASP A 137 16.27 1.46 2.51
CA ASP A 137 17.18 2.25 1.68
C ASP A 137 16.66 3.67 1.47
N LEU A 138 15.47 3.83 0.91
CA LEU A 138 15.02 5.13 0.42
C LEU A 138 14.73 6.14 1.53
N PHE A 139 13.97 5.75 2.54
CA PHE A 139 13.67 6.61 3.69
C PHE A 139 14.95 6.97 4.44
N ARG A 140 15.96 6.08 4.48
CA ARG A 140 17.28 6.39 5.04
C ARG A 140 18.02 7.45 4.23
N ARG A 141 17.94 7.43 2.90
CA ARG A 141 18.54 8.48 2.05
C ARG A 141 17.86 9.83 2.26
N VAL A 142 16.54 9.84 2.46
CA VAL A 142 15.79 11.06 2.81
C VAL A 142 16.25 11.58 4.18
N GLU A 143 16.39 10.71 5.17
CA GLU A 143 16.91 11.06 6.49
C GLU A 143 18.36 11.59 6.44
N GLU A 144 19.24 10.98 5.63
CA GLU A 144 20.62 11.46 5.41
C GLU A 144 20.63 12.87 4.81
N MET A 145 19.79 13.11 3.81
CA MET A 145 19.65 14.43 3.20
C MET A 145 19.18 15.47 4.23
N ILE A 146 18.21 15.15 5.08
CA ILE A 146 17.74 16.03 6.17
C ILE A 146 18.85 16.29 7.18
N ALA A 147 19.57 15.24 7.61
CA ALA A 147 20.69 15.35 8.55
C ALA A 147 21.84 16.21 7.98
N GLY A 148 22.02 16.21 6.65
CA GLY A 148 22.93 17.09 5.93
C GLY A 148 22.51 18.56 5.85
N GLY A 149 21.35 18.93 6.43
CA GLY A 149 20.83 20.30 6.43
C GLY A 149 20.04 20.69 5.18
N HIS A 150 19.71 19.73 4.31
CA HIS A 150 18.84 19.96 3.17
C HIS A 150 17.38 19.76 3.59
N ASN A 151 16.48 20.58 3.05
CA ASN A 151 15.05 20.46 3.30
C ASN A 151 14.32 20.12 2.01
N LEU A 152 13.36 19.19 2.08
CA LEU A 152 12.33 19.06 1.05
C LEU A 152 11.37 20.25 1.14
N VAL A 153 10.48 20.38 0.15
CA VAL A 153 9.38 21.35 0.22
C VAL A 153 8.50 21.13 1.45
N GLU A 154 7.68 22.12 1.77
CA GLU A 154 6.74 22.06 2.88
C GLU A 154 5.74 20.90 2.73
N ALA A 155 5.46 20.17 3.81
CA ALA A 155 4.54 19.02 3.80
C ALA A 155 3.13 19.39 3.30
N ALA A 156 2.72 20.65 3.48
CA ALA A 156 1.45 21.17 2.99
C ALA A 156 1.31 21.11 1.46
N THR A 157 2.41 20.93 0.73
CA THR A 157 2.41 20.79 -0.74
C THR A 157 2.28 19.35 -1.21
N TYR A 158 2.38 18.38 -0.30
CA TYR A 158 2.13 16.98 -0.60
C TYR A 158 0.64 16.74 -0.69
N LEU A 159 0.25 15.76 -1.52
CA LEU A 159 -1.13 15.36 -1.68
C LEU A 159 -1.74 15.05 -0.32
N GLN A 160 -2.79 15.78 0.05
CA GLN A 160 -3.51 15.57 1.29
C GLN A 160 -4.65 14.58 1.00
N GLY A 161 -4.59 13.41 1.63
CA GLY A 161 -5.65 12.41 1.60
C GLY A 161 -5.67 11.70 2.94
N CYS A 162 -6.84 11.67 3.59
CA CYS A 162 -7.03 10.92 4.81
C CYS A 162 -7.08 9.43 4.47
N ASP A 163 -6.43 8.60 5.27
CA ASP A 163 -6.64 7.15 5.21
C ASP A 163 -8.13 6.87 5.52
N PRO A 164 -8.89 6.25 4.59
CA PRO A 164 -10.34 6.08 4.75
C PRO A 164 -10.72 5.01 5.77
N VAL A 165 -9.76 4.20 6.23
CA VAL A 165 -9.96 3.07 7.18
C VAL A 165 -9.31 3.36 8.53
N PHE A 166 -8.08 3.89 8.53
CA PHE A 166 -7.27 4.11 9.72
C PHE A 166 -7.13 5.58 10.11
N GLY A 167 -7.71 6.48 9.32
CA GLY A 167 -7.74 7.90 9.61
C GLY A 167 -8.68 8.27 10.76
N SER A 168 -8.76 9.58 11.05
CA SER A 168 -9.58 10.11 12.15
C SER A 168 -11.09 9.89 11.96
N LYS A 169 -11.52 9.67 10.71
CA LYS A 169 -12.89 9.34 10.35
C LYS A 169 -12.85 8.18 9.36
N VAL A 170 -13.41 7.05 9.77
CA VAL A 170 -13.66 5.91 8.88
C VAL A 170 -14.75 6.31 7.89
N GLU A 171 -14.50 6.09 6.61
CA GLU A 171 -15.50 6.27 5.57
C GLU A 171 -16.52 5.13 5.60
N GLN A 172 -17.77 5.45 5.31
CA GLN A 172 -18.90 4.53 5.48
C GLN A 172 -18.74 3.24 4.65
N ASP A 173 -18.10 3.35 3.50
CA ASP A 173 -17.87 2.23 2.57
C ASP A 173 -16.86 1.20 3.11
N PHE A 174 -16.22 1.44 4.27
CA PHE A 174 -15.23 0.55 4.90
C PHE A 174 -15.64 0.00 6.28
N GLU A 175 -16.90 0.15 6.69
CA GLU A 175 -17.35 -0.33 8.01
C GLU A 175 -17.14 -1.85 8.21
N ASN A 176 -17.38 -2.65 7.16
CA ASN A 176 -17.19 -4.10 7.18
C ASN A 176 -15.71 -4.49 7.29
N LEU A 177 -14.83 -3.81 6.55
CA LEU A 177 -13.38 -3.98 6.66
C LEU A 177 -12.89 -3.68 8.08
N VAL A 178 -13.35 -2.58 8.68
CA VAL A 178 -12.98 -2.22 10.06
C VAL A 178 -13.43 -3.28 11.07
N LYS A 179 -14.61 -3.86 10.87
CA LYS A 179 -15.08 -4.97 11.71
C LYS A 179 -14.15 -6.18 11.58
N SER A 180 -13.82 -6.58 10.35
CA SER A 180 -12.96 -7.74 10.08
C SER A 180 -11.54 -7.57 10.66
N ILE A 181 -10.98 -6.36 10.60
CA ILE A 181 -9.72 -6.01 11.27
C ILE A 181 -9.81 -6.19 12.79
N ARG A 182 -10.91 -5.75 13.42
CA ARG A 182 -11.07 -5.89 14.87
C ARG A 182 -11.17 -7.36 15.27
N ASP A 183 -11.89 -8.16 14.49
CA ASP A 183 -12.06 -9.58 14.76
C ASP A 183 -10.72 -10.32 14.61
N SER A 184 -9.91 -10.01 13.59
CA SER A 184 -8.59 -10.62 13.40
C SER A 184 -7.56 -10.26 14.48
N ILE A 185 -7.62 -9.06 15.05
CA ILE A 185 -6.73 -8.64 16.16
C ILE A 185 -7.09 -9.33 17.49
N ASN A 186 -8.35 -9.74 17.67
CA ASN A 186 -8.81 -10.36 18.92
C ASN A 186 -8.60 -11.89 18.94
N ASP A 187 -8.28 -12.50 17.80
CA ASP A 187 -8.07 -13.94 17.65
C ASP A 187 -6.59 -14.37 17.78
N ASP A 188 -5.65 -13.42 17.93
CA ASP A 188 -4.22 -13.60 18.23
C ASP A 188 -3.89 -13.45 19.74
#